data_AF-A0A7Z1GS20-F1
#
_entry.id   AF-A0A7Z1GS20-F1
#
_cell.length_a   1.000
_cell.length_b   1.000
_cell.length_c   1.000
_cell.angle_alpha   90.00
_cell.angle_beta   90.00
_cell.angle_gamma   90.00
#
_symmetry.space_group_name_H-M   'P 1'
#
loop_
_entity.id
_entity.type
_entity.pdbx_description
1 polymer ?
#
loop_
_entity_poly.entity_id
_entity_poly.type
_entity_poly.pdbx_seq_one_letter_code
_entity_poly.pdbx_strand_id
1 'polypeptide(L)'
;MKPLDTHAPQHADTAVTRLKLKDQLAVDPYKALALLESTLLCFVATALMLFVAHSVGITATFKINVLYSGILGACIGATYRMYHDAALSAWCMASPVSPAALQNAMLSLKYSETQEGVYYPKKRMFTPFHRCDSERITLATLDGGTRFTGPYFKLKALSAMQLADAPEAQETDLTPPTVHV
;
A
#
# COMPACT_ATOMS: atom_id res chain seq x y z
N MET A 1 16.06 37.86 -22.37
CA MET A 1 16.08 36.39 -22.16
C MET A 1 16.58 36.15 -20.75
N LYS A 2 15.75 35.57 -19.88
CA LYS A 2 16.04 35.32 -18.47
C LYS A 2 16.30 33.81 -18.33
N PRO A 3 17.42 33.35 -17.76
CA PRO A 3 17.65 31.93 -17.57
C PRO A 3 16.65 31.41 -16.51
N LEU A 4 15.97 30.32 -16.85
CA LEU A 4 15.04 29.65 -15.95
C LEU A 4 15.87 28.75 -15.05
N ASP A 5 16.14 29.22 -13.83
CA ASP A 5 16.90 28.48 -12.82
C ASP A 5 16.29 27.09 -12.63
N THR A 6 17.10 26.10 -12.99
CA THR A 6 16.87 24.68 -12.78
C THR A 6 17.16 24.38 -11.33
N HIS A 7 16.14 24.48 -10.48
CA HIS A 7 16.16 23.85 -9.16
C HIS A 7 15.41 22.52 -9.26
N ALA A 8 16.14 21.48 -9.66
CA ALA A 8 15.77 20.12 -9.29
C ALA A 8 15.75 20.06 -7.76
N PRO A 9 14.64 19.62 -7.12
CA PRO A 9 14.62 19.51 -5.67
C PRO A 9 15.57 18.40 -5.26
N GLN A 10 16.61 18.75 -4.49
CA GLN A 10 17.41 17.79 -3.74
C GLN A 10 16.46 16.87 -2.99
N HIS A 11 16.50 15.57 -3.32
CA HIS A 11 15.64 14.57 -2.74
C HIS A 11 16.00 14.38 -1.26
N ALA A 12 15.34 15.14 -0.39
CA ALA A 12 15.15 14.72 0.99
C ALA A 12 14.24 13.49 1.00
N ASP A 13 14.46 12.56 1.93
CA ASP A 13 13.50 11.48 2.20
C ASP A 13 12.13 12.12 2.44
N THR A 14 11.24 11.93 1.48
CA THR A 14 9.99 12.70 1.43
C THR A 14 8.91 11.91 2.14
N ALA A 15 8.12 12.58 2.96
CA ALA A 15 6.99 11.96 3.64
C ALA A 15 6.06 11.25 2.63
N VAL A 16 5.51 10.09 3.02
CA VAL A 16 4.58 9.31 2.18
C VAL A 16 3.38 10.18 1.79
N THR A 17 3.25 10.49 0.50
CA THR A 17 2.22 11.37 -0.03
C THR A 17 1.06 10.56 -0.61
N ARG A 18 -0.15 10.83 -0.15
CA ARG A 18 -1.38 10.20 -0.65
C ARG A 18 -1.86 10.90 -1.91
N LEU A 19 -2.22 10.13 -2.95
CA LEU A 19 -2.90 10.69 -4.11
C LEU A 19 -4.35 11.04 -3.76
N LYS A 20 -4.89 12.08 -4.40
CA LYS A 20 -6.30 12.48 -4.25
C LYS A 20 -7.21 11.42 -4.87
N LEU A 21 -8.44 11.33 -4.37
CA LEU A 21 -9.43 10.33 -4.79
C LEU A 21 -9.62 10.26 -6.31
N LYS A 22 -9.69 11.43 -6.97
CA LYS A 22 -9.82 11.54 -8.42
C LYS A 22 -8.66 10.90 -9.19
N ASP A 23 -7.44 11.07 -8.68
CA ASP A 23 -6.22 10.58 -9.32
C ASP A 23 -6.10 9.06 -9.06
N GLN A 24 -6.54 8.59 -7.90
CA GLN A 24 -6.64 7.15 -7.63
C GLN A 24 -7.62 6.45 -8.57
N LEU A 25 -8.77 7.06 -8.86
CA LEU A 25 -9.77 6.47 -9.74
C LEU A 25 -9.36 6.52 -11.21
N ALA A 26 -8.60 7.55 -11.61
CA ALA A 26 -8.03 7.65 -12.95
C ALA A 26 -6.95 6.57 -13.18
N VAL A 27 -6.16 6.25 -12.17
CA VAL A 27 -5.11 5.22 -12.24
C VAL A 27 -5.68 3.81 -12.09
N ASP A 28 -6.71 3.63 -11.26
CA ASP A 28 -7.30 2.32 -10.99
C ASP A 28 -8.84 2.39 -10.96
N PRO A 29 -9.49 2.33 -12.13
CA PRO A 29 -10.95 2.30 -12.22
C PRO A 29 -11.54 1.01 -11.63
N TYR A 30 -10.77 -0.08 -11.61
CA TYR A 30 -11.20 -1.36 -11.03
C TYR A 30 -11.41 -1.27 -9.52
N LYS A 31 -10.81 -0.29 -8.84
CA LYS A 31 -11.04 -0.02 -7.42
C LYS A 31 -12.49 0.36 -7.11
N ALA A 32 -13.19 1.05 -8.02
CA ALA A 32 -14.62 1.35 -7.83
C ALA A 32 -15.50 0.12 -8.04
N LEU A 33 -15.19 -0.70 -9.06
CA LEU A 33 -15.87 -1.99 -9.27
C LEU A 33 -15.66 -2.91 -8.07
N ALA A 34 -14.47 -2.86 -7.48
CA ALA A 34 -14.14 -3.61 -6.28
C ALA A 34 -14.99 -3.24 -5.06
N LEU A 35 -15.21 -1.93 -4.86
CA LEU A 35 -16.10 -1.46 -3.80
C LEU A 35 -17.54 -1.92 -4.04
N LEU A 36 -18.01 -1.86 -5.28
CA LEU A 36 -19.35 -2.34 -5.66
C LEU A 36 -19.50 -3.84 -5.40
N GLU A 37 -18.52 -4.64 -5.83
CA GLU A 37 -18.47 -6.09 -5.62
C GLU A 37 -18.52 -6.44 -4.12
N SER A 38 -17.67 -5.80 -3.31
CA SER A 38 -17.66 -6.02 -1.85
C SER A 38 -18.98 -5.62 -1.21
N THR A 39 -19.62 -4.57 -1.71
CA THR A 39 -20.93 -4.11 -1.20
C THR A 39 -22.03 -5.10 -1.54
N LEU A 40 -22.07 -5.60 -2.78
CA LEU A 40 -23.05 -6.59 -3.22
C LEU A 40 -22.89 -7.91 -2.45
N LEU A 41 -21.66 -8.38 -2.25
CA LEU A 41 -21.40 -9.57 -1.44
C LEU A 41 -21.86 -9.39 0.00
N CYS A 42 -21.59 -8.23 0.61
CA CYS A 42 -22.06 -7.92 1.95
C CYS A 42 -23.60 -7.87 2.02
N PHE A 43 -24.26 -7.30 1.00
CA PHE A 43 -25.71 -7.27 0.89
C PHE A 43 -26.31 -8.66 0.84
N VAL A 44 -25.84 -9.51 -0.08
CA VAL A 44 -26.33 -10.88 -0.24
C VAL A 44 -26.10 -11.69 1.03
N ALA A 45 -24.91 -11.61 1.64
CA ALA A 45 -24.60 -12.33 2.87
C ALA A 45 -25.48 -11.89 4.05
N THR A 46 -25.69 -10.58 4.21
CA THR A 46 -26.53 -10.02 5.28
C THR A 46 -28.00 -10.37 5.06
N ALA A 47 -28.49 -10.29 3.82
CA ALA A 47 -29.86 -10.66 3.46
C ALA A 47 -30.12 -12.15 3.73
N LEU A 48 -29.18 -13.02 3.36
CA LEU A 48 -29.25 -14.46 3.63
C LEU A 48 -29.27 -14.74 5.14
N MET A 49 -28.39 -14.10 5.92
CA MET A 49 -28.37 -14.20 7.38
C MET A 49 -29.72 -13.81 8.00
N LEU A 50 -30.28 -12.67 7.58
CA LEU A 50 -31.58 -12.21 8.07
C LEU A 50 -32.73 -13.11 7.62
N PHE A 51 -32.66 -13.68 6.41
CA PHE A 51 -33.63 -14.64 5.91
C PHE A 51 -33.62 -15.93 6.73
N VAL A 52 -32.43 -16.47 7.02
CA VAL A 52 -32.28 -17.64 7.90
C VAL A 52 -32.80 -17.33 9.29
N ALA A 53 -32.43 -16.18 9.88
CA ALA A 53 -32.90 -15.76 11.20
C ALA A 53 -34.43 -15.65 11.28
N HIS A 54 -35.07 -15.15 10.22
CA HIS A 54 -36.53 -15.14 10.12
C HIS A 54 -37.11 -16.55 9.98
N SER A 55 -36.53 -17.37 9.10
CA SER A 55 -37.03 -18.72 8.79
C SER A 55 -36.98 -19.67 10.00
N VAL A 56 -35.98 -19.53 10.86
CA VAL A 56 -35.84 -20.32 12.09
C VAL A 56 -36.53 -19.67 13.30
N GLY A 57 -37.23 -18.56 13.10
CA GLY A 57 -38.03 -17.90 14.15
C GLY A 57 -37.26 -17.04 15.16
N ILE A 58 -35.95 -16.77 14.95
CA ILE A 58 -35.18 -15.84 15.81
C ILE A 58 -35.78 -14.43 15.74
N THR A 59 -36.28 -14.02 14.57
CA THR A 59 -36.96 -12.74 14.39
C THR A 59 -38.38 -12.95 13.89
N ALA A 60 -39.35 -12.29 14.53
CA ALA A 60 -40.76 -12.33 14.14
C ALA A 60 -41.02 -11.84 12.70
N THR A 61 -40.17 -10.93 12.18
CA THR A 61 -40.25 -10.41 10.82
C THR A 61 -38.87 -10.26 10.20
N PHE A 62 -38.81 -10.27 8.87
CA PHE A 62 -37.59 -9.92 8.14
C PHE A 62 -37.17 -8.48 8.43
N LYS A 63 -35.98 -8.30 9.00
CA LYS A 63 -35.48 -7.00 9.48
C LYS A 63 -34.88 -6.16 8.36
N ILE A 64 -35.72 -5.68 7.46
CA ILE A 64 -35.30 -4.86 6.30
C ILE A 64 -34.54 -3.58 6.70
N ASN A 65 -34.92 -2.95 7.81
CA ASN A 65 -34.24 -1.75 8.32
C ASN A 65 -32.78 -2.06 8.71
N VAL A 66 -32.54 -3.23 9.32
CA VAL A 66 -31.19 -3.69 9.71
C VAL A 66 -30.35 -3.99 8.48
N LEU A 67 -30.97 -4.56 7.44
CA LEU A 67 -30.31 -4.80 6.16
C LEU A 67 -29.80 -3.48 5.58
N TYR A 68 -30.67 -2.48 5.37
CA TYR A 68 -30.25 -1.22 4.75
C TYR A 68 -29.28 -0.42 5.62
N SER A 69 -29.52 -0.30 6.93
CA SER A 69 -28.62 0.44 7.82
C SER A 69 -27.24 -0.23 7.94
N GLY A 70 -27.22 -1.57 8.01
CA GLY A 70 -25.98 -2.35 8.06
C GLY A 70 -25.14 -2.19 6.80
N ILE A 71 -25.80 -2.19 5.64
CA ILE A 71 -25.13 -2.03 4.35
C ILE A 71 -24.61 -0.61 4.16
N LEU A 72 -25.35 0.42 4.57
CA LEU A 72 -24.84 1.79 4.56
C LEU A 72 -23.56 1.92 5.41
N GLY A 73 -23.56 1.37 6.62
CA GLY A 73 -22.38 1.36 7.48
C GLY A 73 -21.20 0.60 6.87
N ALA A 74 -21.46 -0.57 6.27
CA ALA A 74 -20.46 -1.36 5.58
C ALA A 74 -19.86 -0.62 4.38
N CYS A 75 -20.68 0.07 3.58
CA CYS A 75 -20.22 0.89 2.45
C CYS A 75 -19.28 2.00 2.89
N ILE A 76 -19.63 2.73 3.95
CA ILE A 76 -18.80 3.82 4.50
C ILE A 76 -17.46 3.25 4.97
N GLY A 77 -17.49 2.15 5.73
CA GLY A 77 -16.28 1.49 6.23
C GLY A 77 -15.39 0.95 5.11
N ALA A 78 -15.97 0.31 4.09
CA ALA A 78 -15.24 -0.19 2.93
C ALA A 78 -14.62 0.95 2.11
N THR A 79 -15.37 2.03 1.88
CA THR A 79 -14.88 3.22 1.17
C THR A 79 -13.70 3.84 1.91
N TYR A 80 -13.81 4.02 3.23
CA TYR A 80 -12.71 4.54 4.05
C TYR A 80 -11.48 3.65 3.96
N ARG A 81 -11.62 2.34 4.18
CA ARG A 81 -10.49 1.40 4.10
C ARG A 81 -9.81 1.41 2.73
N MET A 82 -10.59 1.41 1.65
CA MET A 82 -10.05 1.35 0.29
C MET A 82 -9.38 2.68 -0.13
N TYR A 83 -10.02 3.81 0.13
CA TYR A 83 -9.60 5.10 -0.43
C TYR A 83 -8.82 5.99 0.53
N HIS A 84 -8.85 5.69 1.84
CA HIS A 84 -8.06 6.39 2.85
C HIS A 84 -6.89 5.54 3.36
N ASP A 85 -7.15 4.33 3.86
CA ASP A 85 -6.10 3.51 4.49
C ASP A 85 -5.21 2.81 3.47
N ALA A 86 -5.83 2.36 2.37
CA ALA A 86 -5.16 1.78 1.21
C ALA A 86 -5.16 2.73 0.00
N ALA A 87 -5.13 4.03 0.29
CA ALA A 87 -4.93 5.09 -0.70
C ALA A 87 -3.64 4.83 -1.51
N LEU A 88 -3.72 4.94 -2.84
CA LEU A 88 -2.50 4.92 -3.66
C LEU A 88 -1.63 6.10 -3.24
N SER A 89 -0.39 5.81 -2.91
CA SER A 89 0.55 6.77 -2.34
C SER A 89 1.92 6.60 -2.98
N ALA A 90 2.72 7.65 -2.89
CA ALA A 90 4.10 7.66 -3.36
C ALA A 90 5.05 7.95 -2.19
N TRP A 91 6.19 7.28 -2.20
CA TRP A 91 7.30 7.49 -1.29
C TRP A 91 8.60 7.52 -2.08
N CYS A 92 9.42 8.56 -1.90
CA CYS A 92 10.72 8.66 -2.55
C CYS A 92 11.82 8.61 -1.48
N MET A 93 12.81 7.75 -1.69
CA MET A 93 14.04 7.71 -0.93
C MET A 93 15.19 8.28 -1.76
N ALA A 94 16.05 9.03 -1.07
CA ALA A 94 17.25 9.61 -1.68
C ALA A 94 18.36 8.58 -1.92
N SER A 95 18.35 7.51 -1.11
CA SER A 95 19.40 6.48 -1.14
C SER A 95 19.00 5.29 -2.01
N PRO A 96 19.99 4.62 -2.62
CA PRO A 96 19.78 3.31 -3.23
C PRO A 96 19.32 2.31 -2.16
N VAL A 97 18.42 1.42 -2.55
CA VAL A 97 17.81 0.44 -1.65
C VAL A 97 18.55 -0.89 -1.79
N SER A 98 18.93 -1.46 -0.65
CA SER A 98 19.57 -2.78 -0.60
C SER A 98 18.59 -3.86 -1.07
N PRO A 99 18.89 -4.63 -2.14
CA PRO A 99 17.96 -5.61 -2.69
C PRO A 99 17.53 -6.67 -1.67
N ALA A 100 18.47 -7.10 -0.81
CA ALA A 100 18.20 -8.09 0.25
C ALA A 100 17.30 -7.52 1.36
N ALA A 101 17.54 -6.28 1.79
CA ALA A 101 16.68 -5.61 2.77
C ALA A 101 15.26 -5.40 2.21
N LEU A 102 15.15 -5.01 0.94
CA LEU A 102 13.87 -4.84 0.25
C LEU A 102 13.10 -6.16 0.15
N GLN A 103 13.76 -7.25 -0.23
CA GLN A 103 13.11 -8.56 -0.32
C GLN A 103 12.57 -9.01 1.05
N ASN A 104 13.38 -8.86 2.11
CA ASN A 104 12.95 -9.18 3.47
C ASN A 104 11.79 -8.30 3.95
N ALA A 105 11.85 -6.99 3.67
CA ALA A 105 10.78 -6.05 3.96
C ALA A 105 9.47 -6.45 3.24
N MET A 106 9.54 -6.75 1.95
CA MET A 106 8.37 -7.17 1.16
C MET A 106 7.77 -8.49 1.68
N LEU A 107 8.60 -9.47 2.03
CA LEU A 107 8.14 -10.73 2.62
C LEU A 107 7.43 -10.50 3.97
N SER A 108 7.96 -9.61 4.82
CA SER A 108 7.32 -9.25 6.10
C SER A 108 5.94 -8.60 5.89
N LEU A 109 5.80 -7.82 4.81
CA LEU A 109 4.52 -7.21 4.41
C LEU A 109 3.57 -8.18 3.71
N LYS A 110 3.99 -9.44 3.49
CA LYS A 110 3.31 -10.50 2.73
C LYS A 110 3.16 -10.17 1.24
N TYR A 111 4.16 -9.52 0.68
CA TYR A 111 4.29 -9.24 -0.75
C TYR A 111 5.30 -10.21 -1.37
N SER A 112 5.09 -10.53 -2.64
CA SER A 112 6.00 -11.31 -3.46
C SER A 112 6.25 -10.59 -4.77
N GLU A 113 7.51 -10.60 -5.21
CA GLU A 113 7.87 -10.07 -6.52
C GLU A 113 7.28 -10.98 -7.62
N THR A 114 6.62 -10.36 -8.59
CA THR A 114 6.09 -11.08 -9.77
C THR A 114 6.83 -10.71 -11.04
N GLN A 115 7.33 -9.49 -11.10
CA GLN A 115 8.15 -8.92 -12.16
C GLN A 115 9.17 -8.00 -11.50
N GLU A 116 10.27 -7.71 -12.18
CA GLU A 116 11.32 -6.85 -11.65
C GLU A 116 10.73 -5.50 -11.19
N GLY A 117 10.88 -5.21 -9.89
CA GLY A 117 10.36 -3.98 -9.29
C GLY A 117 8.84 -3.94 -9.09
N VAL A 118 8.10 -5.02 -9.33
CA VAL A 118 6.64 -5.11 -9.14
C VAL A 118 6.28 -6.21 -8.15
N TYR A 119 5.69 -5.80 -7.04
CA TYR A 119 5.35 -6.65 -5.91
C TYR A 119 3.84 -6.71 -5.71
N TYR A 120 3.28 -7.92 -5.67
CA TYR A 120 1.86 -8.15 -5.37
C TYR A 120 1.67 -8.72 -3.98
N PRO A 121 0.55 -8.41 -3.29
CA PRO A 121 0.24 -9.03 -2.02
C PRO A 121 -0.13 -10.51 -2.24
N LYS A 122 0.31 -11.37 -1.32
CA LYS A 122 0.00 -12.81 -1.33
C LYS A 122 -1.51 -13.07 -1.21
N LYS A 123 -2.23 -12.19 -0.51
CA LYS A 123 -3.69 -12.21 -0.37
C LYS A 123 -4.28 -10.91 -0.90
N ARG A 124 -5.34 -11.03 -1.70
CA ARG A 124 -6.11 -9.89 -2.24
C ARG A 124 -6.65 -9.04 -1.09
N MET A 125 -6.58 -7.72 -1.20
CA MET A 125 -6.95 -6.78 -0.13
C MET A 125 -8.35 -6.20 -0.33
N PHE A 126 -8.78 -5.98 -1.57
CA PHE A 126 -10.04 -5.29 -1.88
C PHE A 126 -11.15 -6.24 -2.31
N THR A 127 -10.86 -7.24 -3.16
CA THR A 127 -11.91 -8.15 -3.63
C THR A 127 -11.48 -9.60 -3.72
N PRO A 128 -12.45 -10.52 -3.62
CA PRO A 128 -12.21 -11.91 -3.96
C PRO A 128 -12.09 -12.14 -5.47
N PHE A 129 -12.78 -11.40 -6.35
CA PHE A 129 -12.83 -11.76 -7.78
C PHE A 129 -11.72 -11.11 -8.65
N HIS A 130 -11.23 -9.92 -8.30
CA HIS A 130 -10.31 -9.15 -9.14
C HIS A 130 -9.02 -8.74 -8.40
N ARG A 131 -7.90 -8.59 -9.13
CA ARG A 131 -6.71 -7.93 -8.60
C ARG A 131 -6.75 -6.47 -9.04
N CYS A 132 -6.77 -5.56 -8.06
CA CYS A 132 -6.68 -4.13 -8.34
C CYS A 132 -5.21 -3.71 -8.42
N ASP A 133 -4.88 -2.82 -9.34
CA ASP A 133 -3.52 -2.32 -9.48
C ASP A 133 -3.09 -1.48 -8.28
N SER A 134 -4.02 -0.87 -7.54
CA SER A 134 -3.74 -0.18 -6.29
C SER A 134 -3.21 -1.08 -5.17
N GLU A 135 -3.32 -2.41 -5.31
CA GLU A 135 -2.79 -3.36 -4.33
C GLU A 135 -1.28 -3.58 -4.47
N ARG A 136 -0.73 -3.33 -5.66
CA ARG A 136 0.68 -3.61 -5.97
C ARG A 136 1.60 -2.52 -5.41
N ILE A 137 2.82 -2.90 -5.10
CA ILE A 137 3.91 -1.96 -4.82
C ILE A 137 4.85 -1.99 -6.01
N THR A 138 5.09 -0.84 -6.64
CA THR A 138 6.07 -0.71 -7.73
C THR A 138 7.24 0.15 -7.29
N LEU A 139 8.44 -0.29 -7.67
CA LEU A 139 9.70 0.39 -7.51
C LEU A 139 10.11 0.98 -8.87
N ALA A 140 10.37 2.27 -8.92
CA ALA A 140 10.98 2.95 -10.05
C ALA A 140 12.26 3.65 -9.59
N THR A 141 13.38 3.39 -10.26
CA THR A 141 14.63 4.14 -10.08
C THR A 141 14.52 5.47 -10.82
N LEU A 142 14.73 6.60 -10.13
CA LEU A 142 14.62 7.94 -10.68
C LEU A 142 15.89 8.72 -10.31
N ASP A 143 16.72 9.08 -11.29
CA ASP A 143 17.88 9.98 -11.17
C ASP A 143 18.67 9.91 -9.84
N GLY A 144 19.11 8.69 -9.47
CA GLY A 144 19.91 8.46 -8.25
C GLY A 144 19.13 8.15 -6.98
N GLY A 145 17.80 8.18 -7.01
CA GLY A 145 16.91 7.77 -5.91
C GLY A 145 15.94 6.65 -6.29
N THR A 146 15.17 6.18 -5.31
CA THR A 146 14.16 5.13 -5.50
C THR A 146 12.77 5.65 -5.16
N ARG A 147 11.79 5.38 -6.05
CA ARG A 147 10.38 5.75 -5.88
C ARG A 147 9.53 4.51 -5.72
N PHE A 148 8.85 4.43 -4.59
CA PHE A 148 7.85 3.42 -4.30
C PHE A 148 6.45 3.99 -4.51
N THR A 149 5.59 3.27 -5.24
CA THR A 149 4.16 3.57 -5.32
C THR A 149 3.33 2.37 -4.92
N GLY A 150 2.29 2.58 -4.12
CA GLY A 150 1.48 1.50 -3.57
C GLY A 150 0.54 1.97 -2.45
N PRO A 151 -0.08 1.05 -1.70
CA PRO A 151 -1.06 1.40 -0.67
C PRO A 151 -0.42 2.10 0.54
N TYR A 152 -1.04 3.19 1.01
CA TYR A 152 -0.51 4.10 2.03
C TYR A 152 0.00 3.39 3.28
N PHE A 153 -0.83 2.56 3.93
CA PHE A 153 -0.43 1.90 5.17
C PHE A 153 0.78 0.97 4.98
N LYS A 154 0.89 0.32 3.81
CA LYS A 154 2.02 -0.55 3.49
C LYS A 154 3.27 0.24 3.19
N LEU A 155 3.18 1.35 2.46
CA LEU A 155 4.31 2.24 2.24
C LEU A 155 4.77 2.91 3.54
N LYS A 156 3.84 3.27 4.43
CA LYS A 156 4.18 3.80 5.76
C LYS A 156 4.88 2.77 6.63
N ALA A 157 4.48 1.49 6.55
CA ALA A 157 5.17 0.40 7.22
C ALA A 157 6.56 0.15 6.61
N LEU A 158 6.67 0.19 5.28
CA LEU A 158 7.92 0.06 4.54
C LEU A 158 8.89 1.19 4.92
N SER A 159 8.42 2.44 4.99
CA SER A 159 9.25 3.59 5.36
C SER A 159 9.75 3.57 6.80
N ALA A 160 9.18 2.72 7.66
CA ALA A 160 9.65 2.51 9.02
C ALA A 160 10.71 1.40 9.14
N MET A 161 10.97 0.66 8.05
CA MET A 161 12.00 -0.37 7.98
C MET A 161 13.32 0.21 7.49
N GLN A 162 14.44 -0.35 7.92
CA GLN A 162 15.76 0.00 7.36
C GLN A 162 15.91 -0.68 6.00
N LEU A 163 15.93 0.12 4.94
CA LEU A 163 16.07 -0.32 3.54
C LEU A 163 17.36 0.16 2.87
N ALA A 164 18.06 1.12 3.48
CA ALA A 164 19.36 1.59 3.04
C ALA A 164 20.47 0.68 3.60
N ASP A 165 21.57 0.53 2.85
CA ASP A 165 22.78 -0.08 3.39
C ASP A 165 23.28 0.74 4.59
N ALA A 166 23.69 0.05 5.66
CA ALA A 166 24.47 0.70 6.70
C ALA A 166 25.77 1.24 6.06
N PRO A 167 26.21 2.46 6.39
CA PRO A 167 27.52 2.91 5.92
C PRO A 167 28.56 1.89 6.35
N GLU A 168 29.31 1.37 5.38
CA GLU A 168 30.40 0.42 5.61
C GLU A 168 31.24 0.92 6.79
N ALA A 169 31.35 0.09 7.82
CA ALA A 169 32.24 0.37 8.93
C ALA A 169 33.64 0.60 8.35
N GLN A 170 34.19 1.79 8.58
CA GLN A 170 35.53 2.16 8.17
C GLN A 170 36.50 1.02 8.50
N GLU A 171 37.17 0.49 7.47
CA GLU A 171 38.40 -0.28 7.64
C GLU A 171 39.36 0.57 8.46
N THR A 172 39.48 0.26 9.74
CA THR A 172 40.58 0.76 10.57
C THR A 172 41.87 0.19 10.00
N ASP A 173 42.54 1.04 9.22
CA ASP A 173 43.91 0.93 8.75
C ASP A 173 44.83 0.54 9.93
N LEU A 174 45.18 -0.75 10.00
CA LEU A 174 46.16 -1.27 10.96
C LEU A 174 47.56 -1.03 10.38
N THR A 175 48.03 0.22 10.48
CA THR A 175 49.46 0.51 10.33
C THR A 175 50.22 0.00 11.58
N PRO A 176 51.24 -0.86 11.43
CA PRO A 176 52.00 -1.34 12.58
C PRO A 176 52.99 -0.25 13.07
N PRO A 177 53.25 -0.13 14.39
CA PRO A 177 54.18 0.87 14.89
C PRO A 177 55.62 0.46 14.61
N THR A 178 56.35 1.32 13.89
CA THR A 178 57.81 1.27 13.75
C THR A 178 58.44 1.53 15.13
N VAL A 179 59.09 0.53 15.70
CA VAL A 179 59.92 0.68 16.90
C VAL A 179 61.31 1.16 16.45
N HIS A 180 61.65 2.40 16.81
CA HIS A 180 63.04 2.86 16.83
C HIS A 180 63.60 2.66 18.24
N VAL A 181 64.50 1.68 18.41
CA VAL A 181 65.63 1.67 19.36
C VAL A 181 66.78 0.90 18.72
#